data_AF-A0A183G4S6-F1
#
_entry.id   AF-A0A183G4S6-F1
#
_cell.length_a   1.000
_cell.length_b   1.000
_cell.length_c   1.000
_cell.angle_alpha   90.00
_cell.angle_beta   90.00
_cell.angle_gamma   90.00
#
_symmetry.space_group_name_H-M   'P 1'
#
loop_
_entity.id
_entity.type
_entity.pdbx_description
1 polymer ?
#
loop_
_entity_poly.entity_id
_entity_poly.type
_entity_poly.pdbx_seq_one_letter_code
_entity_poly.pdbx_strand_id
1 'polypeptide(L)'
;MRQAGGTVYLYSYENPRHAAHTDDLSYIMGVHSFEQDPNEKLLAVIYPKFFIDFIKTGKPRKDWTPLQEEIDNYMFIDVNVYNKTMPHMADHYESDVVSYWKKMQEFDYLLTRQEEKVNRFMIHIFEASFIKLDKNSMILLQAPELREMAVPDRAPGDSVAEDSVGFLFISLPVIVVILSVLIIGYLVRRRQLRRASAVEIDEKTPLFSSI
;
A
#
# COMPACT_ATOMS: atom_id res chain seq x y z
N MET A 1 -3.21 16.02 13.62
CA MET A 1 -2.51 16.44 14.86
C MET A 1 -1.50 17.58 14.68
N ARG A 2 -1.19 18.08 13.47
CA ARG A 2 -0.14 19.12 13.24
C ARG A 2 -0.55 20.58 13.51
N GLN A 3 -1.81 20.88 13.83
CA GLN A 3 -2.30 22.28 13.94
C GLN A 3 -2.22 22.92 15.34
N ALA A 4 -1.68 22.22 16.35
CA ALA A 4 -1.53 22.77 17.71
C ALA A 4 -0.10 23.22 18.10
N GLY A 5 0.90 23.09 17.21
CA GLY A 5 2.19 23.78 17.35
C GLY A 5 3.14 23.37 18.48
N GLY A 6 3.03 22.14 19.03
CA GLY A 6 3.94 21.67 20.09
C GLY A 6 5.38 21.43 19.59
N THR A 7 6.36 21.69 20.46
CA THR A 7 7.76 21.35 20.20
C THR A 7 7.96 19.83 20.31
N VAL A 8 8.52 19.23 19.27
CA VAL A 8 8.77 17.78 19.20
C VAL A 8 10.26 17.51 19.34
N TYR A 9 10.60 16.46 20.08
CA TYR A 9 11.95 15.92 20.19
C TYR A 9 11.91 14.43 19.80
N LEU A 10 12.84 14.00 18.95
CA LEU A 10 12.96 12.62 18.50
C LEU A 10 14.24 12.01 19.06
N TYR A 11 14.21 10.73 19.43
CA TYR A 11 15.40 9.95 19.76
C TYR A 11 15.39 8.56 19.13
N SER A 12 16.57 7.97 19.02
CA SER A 12 16.80 6.55 18.81
C SER A 12 17.62 6.03 19.98
N TYR A 13 17.29 4.86 20.51
CA TYR A 13 18.02 4.24 21.62
C TYR A 13 18.78 3.03 21.10
N GLU A 14 20.07 2.99 21.41
CA GLU A 14 20.94 1.86 21.07
C GLU A 14 21.77 1.45 22.29
N ASN A 15 21.62 0.19 22.68
CA ASN A 15 22.48 -0.47 23.65
C ASN A 15 22.70 -1.90 23.16
N PRO A 16 23.92 -2.28 22.74
CA PRO A 16 24.19 -3.58 22.13
C PRO A 16 23.77 -4.80 22.97
N ARG A 17 23.65 -4.66 24.30
CA ARG A 17 23.25 -5.76 25.19
C ARG A 17 21.74 -5.88 25.36
N HIS A 18 21.05 -4.75 25.42
CA HIS A 18 19.62 -4.65 25.73
C HIS A 18 18.99 -3.53 24.91
N ALA A 19 18.87 -3.77 23.60
CA ALA A 19 18.20 -2.93 22.61
C ALA A 19 16.86 -3.54 22.13
N ALA A 20 16.38 -4.60 22.77
CA ALA A 20 15.09 -5.15 22.40
C ALA A 20 13.98 -4.15 22.77
N HIS A 21 12.86 -4.24 22.05
CA HIS A 21 11.70 -3.42 22.35
C HIS A 21 11.33 -3.54 23.84
N THR A 22 11.17 -2.41 24.52
CA THR A 22 10.89 -2.24 25.97
C THR A 22 12.07 -2.34 26.94
N ASP A 23 13.28 -2.69 26.49
CA ASP A 23 14.43 -2.76 27.40
C ASP A 23 14.80 -1.39 27.98
N ASP A 24 14.66 -0.33 27.19
CA ASP A 24 14.91 1.05 27.58
C ASP A 24 13.99 1.55 28.72
N LEU A 25 12.77 1.00 28.79
CA LEU A 25 11.81 1.30 29.85
C LEU A 25 12.32 0.89 31.23
N SER A 26 13.14 -0.16 31.33
CA SER A 26 13.72 -0.62 32.60
C SER A 26 14.48 0.50 33.32
N TYR A 27 15.21 1.34 32.56
CA TYR A 27 15.97 2.46 33.10
C TYR A 27 15.06 3.57 33.63
N ILE A 28 13.98 3.90 32.92
CA ILE A 28 13.02 4.93 33.35
C ILE A 28 12.33 4.50 34.65
N MET A 29 11.94 3.22 34.73
CA MET A 29 11.23 2.67 35.88
C MET A 29 12.16 2.40 37.08
N GLY A 30 13.47 2.35 36.85
CA GLY A 30 14.46 1.98 37.87
C GLY A 30 14.36 0.51 38.29
N VAL A 31 13.77 -0.35 37.44
CA VAL A 31 13.59 -1.78 37.70
C VAL A 31 14.31 -2.56 36.61
N HIS A 32 15.36 -3.28 36.99
CA HIS A 32 16.18 -4.08 36.08
C HIS A 32 16.12 -5.55 36.47
N SER A 33 15.82 -6.43 35.50
CA SER A 33 15.88 -7.89 35.68
C SER A 33 17.26 -8.48 35.39
N PHE A 34 18.26 -7.63 35.14
CA PHE A 34 19.60 -7.99 34.73
C PHE A 34 20.66 -7.22 35.54
N GLU A 35 21.87 -7.77 35.62
CA GLU A 35 23.01 -7.07 36.20
C GLU A 35 23.52 -6.02 35.21
N GLN A 36 23.61 -4.77 35.67
CA GLN A 36 24.06 -3.65 34.87
C GLN A 36 25.58 -3.63 34.72
N ASP A 37 26.05 -3.57 33.48
CA ASP A 37 27.44 -3.29 33.17
C ASP A 37 27.78 -1.78 33.34
N PRO A 38 29.04 -1.35 33.17
CA PRO A 38 29.41 0.06 33.32
C PRO A 38 28.66 1.03 32.39
N ASN A 39 28.32 0.63 31.16
CA ASN A 39 27.54 1.45 30.22
C ASN A 39 26.10 1.59 30.71
N GLU A 40 25.52 0.49 31.16
CA GLU A 40 24.14 0.42 31.66
C GLU A 40 23.94 1.18 32.96
N LYS A 41 24.95 1.16 33.85
CA LYS A 41 24.98 2.00 35.05
C LYS A 41 24.95 3.49 34.70
N LEU A 42 25.66 3.89 33.66
CA LEU A 42 25.62 5.28 33.20
C LEU A 42 24.28 5.60 32.52
N LEU A 43 23.74 4.70 31.69
CA LEU A 43 22.39 4.82 31.10
C LEU A 43 21.31 4.98 32.18
N ALA A 44 21.37 4.19 33.25
CA ALA A 44 20.44 4.27 34.38
C ALA A 44 20.43 5.64 35.09
N VAL A 45 21.50 6.42 34.96
CA VAL A 45 21.59 7.77 35.50
C VAL A 45 21.12 8.81 34.49
N ILE A 46 21.57 8.73 33.23
CA ILE A 46 21.33 9.79 32.24
C ILE A 46 19.98 9.68 31.55
N TYR A 47 19.50 8.46 31.30
CA TYR A 47 18.30 8.24 30.50
C TYR A 47 17.03 8.76 31.21
N PRO A 48 16.79 8.46 32.50
CA PRO A 48 15.64 9.04 33.22
C PRO A 48 15.72 10.57 33.33
N LYS A 49 16.94 11.12 33.38
CA LYS A 49 17.16 12.57 33.45
C LYS A 49 16.60 13.30 32.24
N PHE A 50 16.66 12.73 31.04
CA PHE A 50 16.08 13.35 29.85
C PHE A 50 14.58 13.57 29.99
N PHE A 51 13.85 12.58 30.51
CA PHE A 51 12.42 12.67 30.74
C PHE A 51 12.09 13.64 31.87
N ILE A 52 12.85 13.59 32.98
CA ILE A 52 12.66 14.53 34.10
C ILE A 52 12.86 15.98 33.64
N ASP A 53 13.91 16.25 32.87
CA ASP A 53 14.22 17.58 32.38
C ASP A 53 13.17 18.04 31.35
N PHE A 54 12.67 17.14 30.49
CA PHE A 54 11.56 17.43 29.59
C PHE A 54 10.27 17.77 30.34
N ILE A 55 9.89 16.99 31.35
CA ILE A 55 8.70 17.25 32.18
C ILE A 55 8.81 18.61 32.87
N LYS A 56 9.99 18.95 33.39
CA LYS A 56 10.21 20.19 34.14
C LYS A 56 10.29 21.44 33.26
N THR A 57 10.88 21.33 32.07
CA THR A 57 11.32 22.50 31.29
C THR A 57 10.81 22.51 29.85
N GLY A 58 10.17 21.43 29.40
CA GLY A 58 9.82 21.22 27.99
C GLY A 58 11.02 20.86 27.11
N LYS A 59 12.24 20.71 27.66
CA LYS A 59 13.46 20.40 26.92
C LYS A 59 14.26 19.27 27.58
N PRO A 60 14.51 18.14 26.91
CA PRO A 60 15.12 16.98 27.57
C PRO A 60 16.61 17.16 27.91
N ARG A 61 17.35 17.93 27.10
CA ARG A 61 18.77 18.22 27.29
C ARG A 61 19.14 19.51 26.55
N LYS A 62 20.15 20.25 27.01
CA LYS A 62 20.52 21.58 26.47
C LYS A 62 20.86 21.57 24.97
N ASP A 63 21.59 20.56 24.53
CA ASP A 63 22.05 20.32 23.14
C ASP A 63 21.10 19.47 22.31
N TRP A 64 20.00 18.97 22.89
CA TRP A 64 18.96 18.28 22.13
C TRP A 64 18.11 19.32 21.41
N THR A 65 18.27 19.39 20.09
CA THR A 65 17.51 20.30 19.24
C THR A 65 16.13 19.71 18.93
N PRO A 66 15.07 20.54 18.85
CA PRO A 66 13.78 20.10 18.36
C PRO A 66 13.89 19.45 16.97
N LEU A 67 12.94 18.57 16.67
CA LEU A 67 12.82 17.92 15.36
C LEU A 67 12.59 18.97 14.26
N GLN A 68 13.42 18.94 13.22
CA GLN A 68 13.32 19.74 12.01
C GLN A 68 12.90 18.83 10.85
N GLU A 69 11.86 19.23 10.13
CA GLU A 69 11.24 18.41 9.07
C GLU A 69 12.16 18.21 7.87
N GLU A 70 13.12 19.12 7.64
CA GLU A 70 14.00 19.08 6.48
C GLU A 70 15.15 18.07 6.61
N ILE A 71 15.60 17.83 7.85
CA ILE A 71 16.79 17.00 8.13
C ILE A 71 16.47 15.76 8.97
N ASP A 72 15.26 15.67 9.53
CA ASP A 72 14.82 14.57 10.41
C ASP A 72 15.84 14.28 11.54
N ASN A 73 16.30 15.35 12.21
CA ASN A 73 17.29 15.23 13.29
C ASN A 73 16.71 14.57 14.55
N TYR A 74 17.55 13.81 15.24
CA TYR A 74 17.18 13.06 16.43
C TYR A 74 18.37 12.92 17.39
N MET A 75 18.08 12.68 18.67
CA MET A 75 19.10 12.30 19.65
C MET A 75 19.38 10.81 19.51
N PHE A 76 20.58 10.45 19.13
CA PHE A 76 21.05 9.07 19.17
C PHE A 76 21.60 8.78 20.56
N ILE A 77 20.93 7.88 21.28
CA ILE A 77 21.25 7.52 22.66
C ILE A 77 22.04 6.22 22.63
N ASP A 78 23.36 6.36 22.56
CA ASP A 78 24.34 5.31 22.78
C ASP A 78 25.31 5.77 23.89
N VAL A 79 25.76 4.81 24.70
CA VAL A 79 26.71 5.03 25.79
C VAL A 79 27.76 3.94 25.77
N ASN A 80 29.02 4.37 25.71
CA ASN A 80 30.15 3.49 25.91
C ASN A 80 31.22 4.20 26.73
N VAL A 81 31.42 3.72 27.96
CA VAL A 81 32.34 4.35 28.92
C VAL A 81 33.80 4.17 28.54
N TYR A 82 34.13 3.15 27.75
CA TYR A 82 35.51 2.81 27.40
C TYR A 82 36.05 3.71 26.29
N ASN A 83 35.24 3.97 25.26
CA ASN A 83 35.58 4.89 24.16
C ASN A 83 35.01 6.31 24.36
N LYS A 84 34.25 6.53 25.46
CA LYS A 84 33.60 7.79 25.82
C LYS A 84 32.49 8.23 24.86
N THR A 85 31.85 7.29 24.16
CA THR A 85 30.62 7.59 23.42
C THR A 85 29.53 8.01 24.39
N MET A 86 28.86 9.11 24.06
CA MET A 86 27.74 9.68 24.80
C MET A 86 26.60 10.01 23.83
N PRO A 87 25.37 10.21 24.33
CA PRO A 87 24.26 10.59 23.48
C PRO A 87 24.55 11.90 22.75
N HIS A 88 24.25 11.93 21.45
CA HIS A 88 24.57 13.03 20.55
C HIS A 88 23.47 13.21 19.49
N MET A 89 23.44 14.37 18.85
CA MET A 89 22.53 14.62 17.74
C MET A 89 23.01 13.91 16.46
N ALA A 90 22.06 13.33 15.74
CA ALA A 90 22.25 12.72 14.43
C ALA A 90 21.13 13.19 13.48
N ASP A 91 21.35 12.99 12.18
CA ASP A 91 20.45 13.43 11.11
C ASP A 91 19.90 12.24 10.32
N HIS A 92 18.84 12.48 9.54
CA HIS A 92 18.26 11.51 8.60
C HIS A 92 17.73 10.23 9.26
N TYR A 93 16.98 10.38 10.36
CA TYR A 93 16.38 9.26 11.09
C TYR A 93 15.70 8.25 10.16
N GLU A 94 16.27 7.04 10.07
CA GLU A 94 15.74 5.89 9.31
C GLU A 94 15.28 6.26 7.89
N SER A 95 15.98 7.19 7.24
CA SER A 95 15.47 7.86 6.02
C SER A 95 15.12 6.91 4.88
N ASP A 96 15.87 5.82 4.69
CA ASP A 96 15.59 4.79 3.68
C ASP A 96 14.28 4.05 3.97
N VAL A 97 14.06 3.65 5.22
CA VAL A 97 12.86 2.93 5.67
C VAL A 97 11.64 3.85 5.60
N VAL A 98 11.78 5.09 6.09
CA VAL A 98 10.73 6.11 6.04
C VAL A 98 10.35 6.43 4.59
N SER A 99 11.34 6.58 3.70
CA SER A 99 11.14 6.83 2.28
C SER A 99 10.39 5.67 1.60
N TYR A 100 10.77 4.43 1.91
CA TYR A 100 10.08 3.24 1.41
C TYR A 100 8.59 3.26 1.79
N TRP A 101 8.26 3.44 3.08
CA TRP A 101 6.88 3.43 3.54
C TRP A 101 6.05 4.60 3.01
N LYS A 102 6.64 5.81 2.89
CA LYS A 102 5.99 6.97 2.26
C LYS A 102 5.58 6.65 0.81
N LYS A 103 6.48 6.05 0.02
CA LYS A 103 6.18 5.64 -1.36
C LYS A 103 5.09 4.58 -1.43
N MET A 104 5.07 3.63 -0.49
CA MET A 104 4.01 2.61 -0.42
C MET A 104 2.63 3.23 -0.12
N GLN A 105 2.57 4.21 0.78
CA GLN A 105 1.33 4.94 1.07
C GLN A 105 0.87 5.77 -0.13
N GLU A 106 1.79 6.45 -0.81
CA GLU A 106 1.47 7.20 -2.03
C GLU A 106 0.92 6.28 -3.12
N PHE A 107 1.55 5.12 -3.32
CA PHE A 107 1.08 4.12 -4.27
C PHE A 107 -0.33 3.63 -3.94
N ASP A 108 -0.61 3.29 -2.68
CA ASP A 108 -1.93 2.84 -2.21
C ASP A 108 -3.01 3.91 -2.42
N TYR A 109 -2.68 5.17 -2.11
CA TYR A 109 -3.57 6.30 -2.37
C TYR A 109 -3.90 6.46 -3.87
N LEU A 110 -2.89 6.33 -4.73
CA LEU A 110 -3.07 6.41 -6.18
C LEU A 110 -3.93 5.26 -6.70
N LEU A 111 -3.72 4.05 -6.20
CA LEU A 111 -4.50 2.86 -6.57
C LEU A 111 -5.96 3.02 -6.17
N THR A 112 -6.22 3.37 -4.90
CA THR A 112 -7.58 3.60 -4.37
C THR A 112 -8.32 4.65 -5.20
N ARG A 113 -7.66 5.77 -5.51
CA ARG A 113 -8.26 6.83 -6.33
C ARG A 113 -8.55 6.39 -7.77
N GLN A 114 -7.77 5.47 -8.32
CA GLN A 114 -8.04 4.89 -9.64
C GLN A 114 -9.24 3.93 -9.59
N GLU A 115 -9.31 3.06 -8.59
CA GLU A 115 -10.44 2.15 -8.39
C GLU A 115 -11.76 2.91 -8.24
N GLU A 116 -11.79 3.98 -7.45
CA GLU A 116 -12.98 4.83 -7.31
C GLU A 116 -13.42 5.45 -8.65
N LYS A 117 -12.47 5.89 -9.48
CA LYS A 117 -12.78 6.45 -10.80
C LYS A 117 -13.38 5.39 -11.73
N VAL A 118 -12.77 4.19 -11.75
CA VAL A 118 -13.28 3.06 -12.55
C VAL A 118 -14.67 2.65 -12.06
N ASN A 119 -14.86 2.53 -10.74
CA ASN A 119 -16.17 2.19 -10.16
C ASN A 119 -17.23 3.24 -10.50
N ARG A 120 -16.93 4.54 -10.38
CA ARG A 120 -17.86 5.59 -10.80
C ARG A 120 -18.18 5.52 -12.29
N PHE A 121 -17.19 5.29 -13.14
CA PHE A 121 -17.39 5.18 -14.58
C PHE A 121 -18.27 3.97 -14.95
N MET A 122 -18.03 2.82 -14.32
CA MET A 122 -18.85 1.62 -14.51
C MET A 122 -20.30 1.85 -14.08
N ILE A 123 -20.54 2.48 -12.92
CA ILE A 123 -21.89 2.86 -12.47
C ILE A 123 -22.59 3.75 -13.51
N HIS A 124 -21.92 4.77 -14.03
CA HIS A 124 -22.49 5.65 -15.06
C HIS A 124 -22.82 4.89 -16.36
N ILE A 125 -21.98 3.94 -16.80
CA ILE A 125 -22.28 3.08 -17.95
C ILE A 125 -23.53 2.25 -17.68
N PHE A 126 -23.60 1.57 -16.52
CA PHE A 126 -24.74 0.75 -16.16
C PHE A 126 -26.05 1.56 -16.11
N GLU A 127 -26.04 2.73 -15.48
CA GLU A 127 -27.19 3.64 -15.44
C GLU A 127 -27.62 4.10 -16.85
N ALA A 128 -26.66 4.52 -17.69
CA ALA A 128 -26.95 4.94 -19.06
C ALA A 128 -27.52 3.80 -19.91
N SER A 129 -27.01 2.58 -19.75
CA SER A 129 -27.51 1.38 -20.42
C SER A 129 -28.92 1.01 -19.96
N PHE A 130 -29.22 1.11 -18.66
CA PHE A 130 -30.53 0.81 -18.10
C PHE A 130 -31.60 1.82 -18.58
N ILE A 131 -31.28 3.11 -18.59
CA ILE A 131 -32.17 4.16 -19.11
C ILE A 131 -32.46 3.96 -20.61
N LYS A 132 -31.48 3.50 -21.38
CA LYS A 132 -31.64 3.24 -22.83
C LYS A 132 -32.54 2.03 -23.10
N LEU A 133 -32.43 0.98 -22.27
CA LEU A 133 -33.32 -0.19 -22.32
C LEU A 133 -34.77 0.18 -21.98
N ASP A 134 -34.98 0.99 -20.95
CA ASP A 134 -36.31 1.46 -20.52
C ASP A 134 -37.01 2.24 -21.64
N LYS A 135 -36.32 3.22 -22.25
CA LYS A 135 -36.86 3.99 -23.39
C LYS A 135 -37.20 3.12 -24.60
N ASN A 136 -36.36 2.15 -24.94
CA ASN A 136 -36.62 1.25 -26.08
C ASN A 136 -37.77 0.28 -25.80
N SER A 137 -37.95 -0.16 -24.55
CA SER A 137 -39.08 -1.00 -24.14
C SER A 137 -40.41 -0.24 -24.18
N MET A 138 -40.40 1.05 -23.82
CA MET A 138 -41.55 1.94 -23.92
C MET A 138 -41.94 2.24 -25.37
N ILE A 139 -40.97 2.39 -26.27
CA ILE A 139 -41.21 2.56 -27.72
C ILE A 139 -41.85 1.31 -28.34
N LEU A 140 -41.45 0.10 -27.93
CA LEU A 140 -42.04 -1.15 -28.40
C LEU A 140 -43.48 -1.38 -27.90
N LEU A 141 -43.84 -0.84 -26.73
CA LEU A 141 -45.21 -0.88 -26.21
C LEU A 141 -46.13 0.20 -26.82
N GLN A 142 -45.57 1.24 -27.45
CA GLN A 142 -46.31 2.30 -28.14
C GLN A 142 -46.51 2.06 -29.65
N ALA A 143 -46.07 0.92 -30.19
CA ALA A 143 -46.27 0.57 -31.59
C ALA A 143 -47.30 -0.58 -31.85
N PRO A 144 -48.57 -0.52 -31.37
CA PRO A 144 -49.59 -1.49 -31.81
C PRO A 144 -50.29 -1.15 -33.14
N GLU A 145 -50.00 -0.05 -33.84
CA GLU A 145 -50.91 0.48 -34.87
C GLU A 145 -50.42 0.51 -36.33
N LEU A 146 -49.54 -0.41 -36.76
CA LEU A 146 -49.18 -0.54 -38.19
C LEU A 146 -49.13 -1.99 -38.70
N ARG A 147 -50.00 -2.85 -38.17
CA ARG A 147 -50.28 -4.17 -38.78
C ARG A 147 -51.77 -4.30 -39.05
N GLU A 148 -52.26 -3.64 -40.09
CA GLU A 148 -53.27 -4.23 -40.98
C GLU A 148 -53.43 -3.39 -42.26
N MET A 149 -53.64 -4.11 -43.37
CA MET A 149 -53.99 -3.65 -44.72
C MET A 149 -52.85 -3.19 -45.64
N ALA A 150 -52.21 -4.16 -46.31
CA ALA A 150 -52.28 -4.28 -47.78
C ALA A 150 -51.55 -5.55 -48.27
N VAL A 151 -52.22 -6.31 -49.13
CA VAL A 151 -51.76 -7.50 -49.88
C VAL A 151 -52.04 -7.18 -51.36
N PRO A 152 -51.34 -7.74 -52.38
CA PRO A 152 -49.89 -7.81 -52.63
C PRO A 152 -49.56 -7.30 -54.07
N ASP A 153 -48.29 -7.06 -54.43
CA ASP A 153 -47.81 -7.44 -55.77
C ASP A 153 -46.29 -7.66 -55.83
N ARG A 154 -45.89 -8.49 -56.79
CA ARG A 154 -44.71 -9.35 -56.88
C ARG A 154 -43.44 -8.67 -57.41
N ALA A 155 -42.26 -9.04 -56.89
CA ALA A 155 -41.07 -9.36 -57.70
C ALA A 155 -40.02 -10.14 -56.87
N PRO A 156 -39.30 -11.12 -57.46
CA PRO A 156 -38.30 -11.94 -56.78
C PRO A 156 -36.91 -11.33 -56.92
N GLY A 157 -36.18 -11.17 -55.82
CA GLY A 157 -34.78 -10.76 -55.88
C GLY A 157 -34.19 -10.56 -54.50
N ASP A 158 -33.13 -11.33 -54.23
CA ASP A 158 -32.04 -11.07 -53.27
C ASP A 158 -32.42 -10.98 -51.78
N SER A 159 -32.24 -12.06 -51.01
CA SER A 159 -30.98 -12.56 -50.44
C SER A 159 -30.82 -12.13 -48.97
N VAL A 160 -31.06 -13.12 -48.10
CA VAL A 160 -30.24 -13.49 -46.93
C VAL A 160 -29.46 -12.33 -46.27
N ALA A 161 -30.07 -11.63 -45.30
CA ALA A 161 -29.29 -10.74 -44.43
C ALA A 161 -29.86 -10.48 -43.02
N GLU A 162 -31.03 -11.01 -42.63
CA GLU A 162 -31.61 -10.67 -41.32
C GLU A 162 -31.26 -11.63 -40.17
N ASP A 163 -30.78 -12.84 -40.45
CA ASP A 163 -30.41 -13.81 -39.38
C ASP A 163 -29.02 -13.54 -38.76
N SER A 164 -28.23 -12.66 -39.35
CA SER A 164 -26.84 -12.38 -38.94
C SER A 164 -26.73 -11.54 -37.67
N VAL A 165 -27.72 -10.67 -37.41
CA VAL A 165 -27.65 -9.68 -36.32
C VAL A 165 -28.02 -10.31 -34.98
N GLY A 166 -29.02 -11.20 -34.95
CA GLY A 166 -29.43 -11.93 -33.74
C GLY A 166 -28.34 -12.87 -33.19
N PHE A 167 -27.59 -13.54 -34.08
CA PHE A 167 -26.50 -14.43 -33.69
C PHE A 167 -25.28 -13.68 -33.11
N LEU A 168 -25.01 -12.45 -33.57
CA LEU A 168 -23.91 -11.61 -33.07
C LEU A 168 -24.15 -11.11 -31.64
N PHE A 169 -25.40 -10.81 -31.26
CA PHE A 169 -25.72 -10.32 -29.91
C PHE A 169 -25.73 -11.40 -28.84
N ILE A 170 -26.08 -12.65 -29.19
CA ILE A 170 -26.09 -13.78 -28.24
C ILE A 170 -24.68 -14.39 -28.09
N SER A 171 -23.86 -14.35 -29.14
CA SER A 171 -22.51 -14.92 -29.12
C SER A 171 -21.47 -14.05 -28.39
N LEU A 172 -21.65 -12.73 -28.35
CA LEU A 172 -20.72 -11.79 -27.71
C LEU A 172 -20.43 -12.09 -26.22
N PRO A 173 -21.43 -12.30 -25.33
CA PRO A 173 -21.16 -12.64 -23.94
C PRO A 173 -20.46 -14.00 -23.79
N VAL A 174 -20.79 -14.98 -24.64
CA VAL A 174 -20.15 -16.30 -24.62
C VAL A 174 -18.68 -16.20 -25.04
N ILE A 175 -18.38 -15.39 -26.06
CA ILE A 175 -17.00 -15.13 -26.52
C ILE A 175 -16.19 -14.42 -25.43
N VAL A 176 -16.77 -13.46 -24.71
CA VAL A 176 -16.09 -12.78 -23.59
C VAL A 176 -15.76 -13.75 -22.47
N VAL A 177 -16.68 -14.66 -22.12
CA VAL A 177 -16.42 -15.70 -21.10
C VAL A 177 -15.30 -16.64 -21.57
N ILE A 178 -15.32 -17.11 -22.81
CA ILE A 178 -14.27 -17.98 -23.37
C ILE A 178 -12.90 -17.29 -23.34
N LEU A 179 -12.83 -16.02 -23.80
CA LEU A 179 -11.59 -15.24 -23.78
C LEU A 179 -11.08 -15.03 -22.36
N SER A 180 -11.97 -14.76 -21.39
CA SER A 180 -11.58 -14.59 -19.99
C SER A 180 -10.95 -15.85 -19.39
N VAL A 181 -11.53 -17.03 -19.67
CA VAL A 181 -11.00 -18.33 -19.22
C VAL A 181 -9.63 -18.61 -19.86
N LEU A 182 -9.47 -18.33 -21.15
CA LEU A 182 -8.19 -18.49 -21.85
C LEU A 182 -7.10 -17.56 -21.32
N ILE A 183 -7.42 -16.30 -21.04
CA ILE A 183 -6.48 -15.33 -20.48
C ILE A 183 -6.06 -15.74 -19.06
N ILE A 184 -7.02 -16.12 -18.20
CA ILE A 184 -6.72 -16.59 -16.84
C ILE A 184 -5.85 -17.85 -16.91
N GLY A 185 -6.19 -18.82 -17.76
CA GLY A 185 -5.41 -20.04 -17.96
C GLY A 185 -3.99 -19.76 -18.45
N TYR A 186 -3.82 -18.83 -19.38
CA TYR A 186 -2.51 -18.39 -19.87
C TYR A 186 -1.68 -17.75 -18.75
N LEU A 187 -2.27 -16.86 -17.95
CA LEU A 187 -1.59 -16.19 -16.85
C LEU A 187 -1.14 -17.18 -15.77
N VAL A 188 -2.00 -18.14 -15.41
CA VAL A 188 -1.67 -19.22 -14.46
C VAL A 188 -0.51 -20.05 -14.98
N ARG A 189 -0.57 -20.50 -16.25
CA ARG A 189 0.50 -21.31 -16.86
C ARG A 189 1.83 -20.56 -16.91
N ARG A 190 1.80 -19.27 -17.26
CA ARG A 190 2.98 -18.41 -17.27
C ARG A 190 3.59 -18.26 -15.88
N ARG A 191 2.77 -18.16 -14.83
CA ARG A 191 3.23 -18.08 -13.43
C ARG A 191 3.87 -19.40 -12.98
N GLN A 192 3.31 -20.55 -13.37
CA GLN A 192 3.89 -21.86 -13.05
C GLN A 192 5.25 -22.05 -13.73
N LEU A 193 5.39 -21.64 -14.99
CA LEU A 193 6.67 -21.69 -15.71
C LEU A 193 7.75 -20.83 -15.03
N ARG A 194 7.39 -19.63 -14.54
CA ARG A 194 8.33 -18.78 -13.79
C ARG A 194 8.76 -19.40 -12.45
N ARG A 195 7.87 -20.15 -11.79
CA ARG A 195 8.21 -20.85 -10.55
C ARG A 195 9.14 -22.03 -10.82
N ALA A 196 8.89 -22.81 -11.88
CA ALA A 196 9.78 -23.90 -12.28
C ALA A 196 11.18 -23.41 -12.65
N SER A 197 11.30 -22.30 -13.39
CA SER A 197 12.61 -21.71 -13.71
C SER A 197 13.32 -21.11 -12.50
N ALA A 198 12.59 -20.58 -11.51
CA ALA A 198 13.20 -20.04 -10.29
C ALA A 198 13.76 -21.15 -9.39
N VAL A 199 13.07 -22.29 -9.30
CA VAL A 199 13.55 -23.48 -8.56
C VAL A 199 14.81 -24.08 -9.22
N GLU A 200 14.89 -24.11 -10.55
CA GLU A 200 16.08 -24.62 -11.26
C GLU A 200 17.33 -23.72 -11.10
N ILE A 201 17.14 -22.41 -10.87
CA ILE A 201 18.24 -21.45 -10.63
C ILE A 201 18.78 -21.58 -9.20
N ASP A 202 17.91 -21.84 -8.23
CA ASP A 202 18.26 -22.06 -6.81
C ASP A 202 19.06 -23.36 -6.62
N GLU A 203 18.76 -24.41 -7.40
CA GLU A 203 19.46 -25.70 -7.32
C GLU A 203 20.87 -25.69 -7.96
N LYS A 204 21.15 -24.75 -8.88
CA LYS A 204 22.44 -24.65 -9.60
C LYS A 204 23.39 -23.58 -9.05
N THR A 205 23.00 -22.83 -8.04
CA THR A 205 23.91 -21.91 -7.35
C THR A 205 24.53 -22.63 -6.16
N PRO A 206 25.82 -23.02 -6.20
CA PRO A 206 26.46 -23.54 -5.00
C PRO A 206 26.46 -22.44 -3.94
N LEU A 207 25.86 -22.76 -2.79
CA LEU A 207 25.95 -21.98 -1.56
C LEU A 207 27.44 -21.75 -1.26
N PHE A 208 27.96 -20.58 -1.61
CA PHE A 208 29.21 -20.11 -1.05
C PHE A 208 28.97 -19.87 0.43
N SER A 209 29.38 -20.88 1.19
CA SER A 209 29.50 -20.85 2.64
C SER A 209 30.39 -19.71 3.07
N SER A 210 29.87 -18.93 4.01
CA SER A 210 30.57 -18.01 4.89
C SER A 210 31.85 -18.61 5.49
N ILE A 211 33.00 -17.96 5.26
CA ILE A 211 34.05 -17.63 6.24
C ILE A 211 34.59 -16.25 5.88
#